data_AF-X1C677-F1
#
_entry.id   AF-X1C677-F1
#
_cell.length_a   1.000
_cell.length_b   1.000
_cell.length_c   1.000
_cell.angle_alpha   90.00
_cell.angle_beta   90.00
_cell.angle_gamma   90.00
#
_symmetry.space_group_name_H-M   'P 1'
#
loop_
_entity.id
_entity.type
_entity.pdbx_description
1 polymer ?
#
loop_
_entity_poly.entity_id
_entity_poly.type
_entity_poly.pdbx_seq_one_letter_code
_entity_poly.pdbx_strand_id
1 'polypeptide(L)' 'AISFNIANEGKLITIVSKDVARGLLNHMRKHQFAKDAEIIGEVIEGKIGRVTMKTLIGSTRILDMMIGELLPRIC' A
#
# COMPACT_ATOMS: atom_id res chain seq x y z
N ALA A 1 11.75 13.54 3.31
CA ALA A 1 11.57 12.52 2.26
C ALA A 1 10.65 11.43 2.80
N ILE A 2 9.59 11.06 2.08
CA ILE A 2 8.68 9.98 2.52
C ILE A 2 9.27 8.66 2.02
N SER A 3 9.64 7.76 2.94
CA SER A 3 10.13 6.41 2.62
C SER A 3 8.97 5.41 2.67
N PHE A 4 8.86 4.57 1.64
CA PHE A 4 7.81 3.55 1.52
C PHE A 4 8.32 2.12 1.74
N ASN A 5 9.62 1.96 1.96
CA ASN A 5 10.26 0.64 1.99
C ASN A 5 10.65 0.19 3.42
N ILE A 6 10.16 0.87 4.46
CA ILE A 6 10.45 0.51 5.85
C ILE A 6 9.53 -0.64 6.30
N ALA A 7 10.07 -1.56 7.10
CA ALA A 7 9.33 -2.69 7.64
C ALA A 7 8.15 -2.24 8.51
N ASN A 8 7.05 -2.99 8.47
CA ASN A 8 5.87 -2.81 9.31
C ASN A 8 5.56 -4.12 10.04
N GLU A 9 5.42 -4.09 11.37
CA GLU A 9 5.01 -5.24 12.18
C GLU A 9 3.55 -5.06 12.63
N GLY A 10 2.63 -5.81 12.02
CA GLY A 10 1.19 -5.71 12.32
C GLY A 10 0.37 -4.88 11.34
N LYS A 11 0.86 -4.67 10.11
CA LYS A 11 0.10 -4.10 9.00
C LYS A 11 -0.13 -5.15 7.91
N LEU A 12 -1.19 -4.96 7.13
CA LEU A 12 -1.54 -5.87 6.04
C LEU A 12 -1.83 -5.09 4.76
N ILE A 13 -1.51 -5.68 3.62
CA ILE A 13 -1.94 -5.24 2.29
C ILE A 13 -2.90 -6.31 1.76
N THR A 14 -4.07 -5.88 1.30
CA THR A 14 -5.11 -6.77 0.77
C THR A 14 -5.54 -6.31 -0.60
N ILE A 15 -5.63 -7.25 -1.54
CA ILE A 15 -6.15 -7.04 -2.90
C ILE A 15 -7.48 -7.77 -2.99
N VAL A 16 -8.54 -7.06 -3.37
CA VAL A 16 -9.90 -7.59 -3.47
C VAL A 16 -10.59 -7.12 -4.74
N SER A 17 -11.69 -7.77 -5.10
CA SER A 17 -12.55 -7.30 -6.18
C SER A 17 -13.16 -5.93 -5.83
N LYS A 18 -13.43 -5.14 -6.87
CA LYS A 18 -13.90 -3.76 -6.74
C LYS A 18 -15.24 -3.65 -5.99
N ASP A 19 -16.12 -4.63 -6.20
CA ASP A 19 -17.46 -4.69 -5.63
C ASP A 19 -17.47 -4.91 -4.10
N VAL A 20 -16.46 -5.59 -3.55
CA VAL A 20 -16.37 -5.82 -2.09
C VAL A 20 -15.51 -4.79 -1.35
N ALA A 21 -14.69 -4.01 -2.06
CA ALA A 21 -13.65 -3.14 -1.48
C ALA A 21 -14.19 -2.20 -0.39
N ARG A 22 -15.29 -1.47 -0.67
CA ARG A 22 -15.88 -0.54 0.30
C ARG A 22 -16.52 -1.25 1.50
N GLY A 23 -17.18 -2.38 1.26
CA GLY A 23 -17.80 -3.19 2.32
C GLY A 23 -16.75 -3.74 3.29
N LEU A 24 -15.67 -4.30 2.75
CA LEU A 24 -14.53 -4.78 3.52
C LEU A 24 -13.87 -3.64 4.32
N LEU A 25 -13.58 -2.50 3.67
CA LEU A 25 -12.98 -1.34 4.35
C LEU A 25 -13.80 -0.90 5.56
N ASN A 26 -15.11 -0.77 5.39
CA ASN A 26 -16.02 -0.37 6.46
C ASN A 26 -16.05 -1.39 7.61
N HIS A 27 -15.92 -2.69 7.29
CA HIS A 27 -15.81 -3.73 8.31
C HIS A 27 -14.46 -3.67 9.04
N MET A 28 -13.36 -3.54 8.30
CA MET A 28 -12.00 -3.45 8.86
C MET A 28 -11.86 -2.28 9.83
N ARG A 29 -12.41 -1.10 9.49
CA ARG A 29 -12.34 0.09 10.35
C ARG A 29 -13.05 -0.04 11.70
N LYS A 30 -13.93 -1.04 11.86
CA LYS A 30 -14.53 -1.38 13.16
C LYS A 30 -13.58 -2.14 14.07
N HIS A 31 -12.54 -2.75 13.52
CA HIS A 31 -11.54 -3.50 14.27
C HIS A 31 -10.49 -2.55 14.87
N GLN A 32 -10.13 -2.77 16.13
CA GLN A 32 -9.27 -1.85 16.88
C GLN A 32 -7.90 -1.60 16.24
N PHE A 33 -7.32 -2.60 15.56
CA PHE A 33 -6.01 -2.50 14.90
C PHE A 33 -6.07 -2.04 13.43
N ALA A 34 -7.28 -1.86 12.87
CA ALA A 34 -7.46 -1.50 11.46
C ALA A 34 -8.32 -0.25 11.27
N LYS A 35 -8.42 0.60 12.30
CA LYS A 35 -9.16 1.88 12.27
C LYS A 35 -8.70 2.80 11.12
N ASP A 36 -7.40 2.77 10.82
CA ASP A 36 -6.77 3.57 9.77
C ASP A 36 -6.64 2.83 8.43
N ALA A 37 -7.34 1.70 8.25
CA ALA A 37 -7.37 1.02 6.95
C ALA A 37 -7.89 1.98 5.87
N GLU A 38 -7.34 1.91 4.67
CA GLU A 38 -7.69 2.80 3.55
C GLU A 38 -7.52 2.08 2.22
N ILE A 39 -8.30 2.46 1.20
CA ILE A 39 -8.07 2.02 -0.16
C ILE A 39 -6.97 2.91 -0.76
N ILE A 40 -5.79 2.33 -0.99
CA ILE A 40 -4.60 3.07 -1.43
C ILE A 40 -4.31 2.98 -2.93
N GLY A 41 -5.13 2.24 -3.70
CA GLY A 41 -4.93 2.09 -5.14
C GLY A 41 -5.87 1.08 -5.78
N GLU A 42 -5.59 0.78 -7.04
CA GLU A 42 -6.31 -0.19 -7.87
C GLU A 42 -5.34 -0.95 -8.77
N VAL A 43 -5.69 -2.19 -9.11
CA VAL A 43 -4.97 -2.96 -10.13
C VAL A 43 -5.55 -2.57 -11.48
N ILE A 44 -4.68 -2.15 -12.40
CA ILE A 44 -5.03 -1.76 -13.76
C ILE A 44 -4.23 -2.58 -14.76
N GLU A 45 -4.69 -2.58 -16.02
CA GLU A 45 -3.87 -3.06 -17.12
C GLU A 45 -2.60 -2.21 -17.25
N GLY A 46 -1.47 -2.86 -17.52
CA GLY A 46 -0.18 -2.20 -17.59
C GLY A 46 0.98 -3.19 -17.64
N LYS A 47 2.18 -2.69 -17.34
CA LYS A 47 3.38 -3.54 -17.29
C LYS A 47 3.33 -4.43 -16.05
N ILE A 48 3.43 -5.75 -16.26
CA ILE A 48 3.51 -6.75 -15.19
C ILE A 48 4.64 -6.39 -14.20
N GLY A 49 4.35 -6.50 -12.91
CA GLY A 49 5.32 -6.24 -11.83
C GLY A 49 5.66 -4.76 -11.60
N ARG A 50 4.91 -3.82 -12.19
CA ARG A 50 5.12 -2.38 -12.00
C ARG A 50 4.08 -1.79 -11.06
N VAL A 51 4.55 -1.06 -10.05
CA VAL A 51 3.72 -0.21 -9.19
C VAL A 51 4.00 1.26 -9.53
N THR A 52 2.95 2.04 -9.72
CA THR A 52 3.03 3.49 -9.87
C THR A 52 2.26 4.18 -8.76
N MET A 53 2.74 5.35 -8.36
CA MET A 53 2.16 6.14 -7.28
C MET A 53 1.86 7.54 -7.79
N LYS A 54 0.62 8.00 -7.59
CA LYS A 54 0.27 9.42 -7.79
C LYS A 54 0.82 10.24 -6.62
N THR A 55 1.54 11.30 -6.93
CA THR A 55 2.12 12.21 -5.93
C THR A 55 1.10 13.28 -5.54
N LEU A 56 1.38 14.00 -4.45
CA LEU A 56 0.52 15.09 -3.95
C LEU A 56 0.31 16.22 -4.98
N ILE A 57 1.25 16.41 -5.90
CA ILE A 57 1.16 17.42 -6.96
C ILE A 57 0.56 16.86 -8.26
N GLY A 58 0.01 15.64 -8.23
CA GLY A 58 -0.67 15.00 -9.36
C GLY A 58 0.25 14.30 -10.38
N SER A 59 1.57 14.36 -10.23
CA SER A 59 2.49 13.59 -11.07
C SER A 59 2.45 12.10 -10.72
N THR A 60 2.88 11.24 -11.64
CA THR A 60 3.00 9.79 -11.40
C THR A 60 4.47 9.40 -11.36
N ARG A 61 4.87 8.61 -10.37
CA ARG A 61 6.22 8.04 -10.27
C ARG A 61 6.16 6.52 -10.15
N ILE A 62 7.21 5.84 -10.59
CA ILE A 62 7.38 4.41 -10.35
C ILE A 62 7.79 4.21 -8.88
N LEU A 63 7.17 3.23 -8.22
CA LEU A 63 7.62 2.74 -6.92
C LEU A 63 8.49 1.52 -7.18
N ASP A 64 9.81 1.74 -7.21
CA ASP A 64 10.77 0.67 -7.44
C ASP A 64 10.94 -0.19 -6.18
N MET A 65 11.27 -1.47 -6.39
CA MET A 65 11.68 -2.34 -5.30
C MET A 65 12.92 -1.76 -4.62
N MET A 66 12.97 -1.86 -3.29
CA MET A 66 14.14 -1.41 -2.53
C MET A 66 15.39 -2.17 -3.01
N ILE A 67 16.50 -1.45 -3.15
CA ILE A 67 17.81 -2.01 -3.47
C ILE A 67 18.67 -1.92 -2.19
N GLY A 68 19.12 -3.07 -1.68
CA GLY A 68 19.97 -3.18 -0.47
C GLY A 68 19.21 -3.24 0.85
N GLU A 69 19.93 -3.37 1.96
CA GLU A 69 19.39 -3.40 3.32
C GLU A 69 19.61 -2.03 3.98
N LEU A 70 18.52 -1.26 4.21
CA LEU A 70 18.62 0.12 4.68
C LEU A 70 18.92 0.23 6.19
N LEU A 71 18.54 -0.80 6.96
CA LEU A 71 18.51 -0.77 8.43
C LEU A 71 18.75 -2.18 8.99
N PRO A 72 19.99 -2.51 9.40
CA PRO A 72 20.29 -3.83 9.94
C PRO A 72 19.54 -4.06 11.25
N ARG A 73 18.91 -5.24 11.39
CA ARG A 73 18.10 -5.65 12.57
C ARG A 73 16.84 -4.79 12.79
N ILE A 74 16.12 -4.47 11.72
CA ILE A 74 14.86 -3.70 11.80
C ILE A 74 13.64 -4.54 12.23
N CYS A 75 13.78 -5.87 12.29
CA CYS A 75 12.79 -6.81 12.81
C CYS A 75 13.50 -7.86 13.68
#